data_AF-A0A2K5S342-F1
#
_entry.id   AF-A0A2K5S342-F1
#
_cell.length_a   1.000
_cell.length_b   1.000
_cell.length_c   1.000
_cell.angle_alpha   90.00
_cell.angle_beta   90.00
_cell.angle_gamma   90.00
#
_symmetry.space_group_name_H-M   'P 1'
#
loop_
_entity.id
_entity.type
_entity.pdbx_description
1 polymer ?
#
loop_
_entity_poly.entity_id
_entity_poly.type
_entity_poly.pdbx_seq_one_letter_code
_entity_poly.pdbx_strand_id
1 'polypeptide(L)'
;MSKSLKKLVEESREKNQPEVDMSDRGISNMLDVNGLFSLSHITQLVLSHNKPTTVPPNIAELKNLEVLNFFNNQIEELPTQISSLQKLKHLNLGMNRLNTLPRGFGSLPALEVLDLTYNNLNENSLPGNFFYLTTLCALYLSDNDFEILPPDIGKLTKLQILKLGNLDLTGQKQVFKAENNPWVTPIADQFQLGVSHVFEYIRSETYKYLYGRHMQANPEPPKKNNDKSKKISRKPLAAKNR
;
A
#
# COMPACT_ATOMS: atom_id res chain seq x y z
N MET A 1 -11.06 -11.62 -24.90
CA MET A 1 -10.96 -11.08 -23.54
C MET A 1 -12.26 -10.42 -23.08
N SER A 2 -12.87 -9.51 -23.84
CA SER A 2 -14.08 -8.78 -23.37
C SER A 2 -15.33 -9.64 -23.15
N LYS A 3 -15.58 -10.68 -23.98
CA LYS A 3 -16.78 -11.54 -23.84
C LYS A 3 -16.81 -12.35 -22.53
N SER A 4 -15.66 -12.88 -22.09
CA SER A 4 -15.57 -13.63 -20.83
C SER A 4 -15.69 -12.72 -19.60
N LEU A 5 -15.16 -11.50 -19.67
CA LEU A 5 -15.26 -10.50 -18.62
C LEU A 5 -16.71 -10.01 -18.46
N LYS A 6 -17.38 -9.71 -19.57
CA LYS A 6 -18.79 -9.33 -19.58
C LYS A 6 -19.67 -10.42 -18.96
N LYS A 7 -19.45 -11.69 -19.34
CA LYS A 7 -20.19 -12.81 -18.75
C LYS A 7 -20.00 -12.91 -17.24
N LEU A 8 -18.78 -12.69 -16.74
CA LEU A 8 -18.50 -12.73 -15.30
C LEU A 8 -19.19 -11.59 -14.53
N VAL A 9 -19.22 -10.38 -15.10
CA VAL A 9 -19.98 -9.24 -14.54
C VAL A 9 -21.48 -9.57 -14.49
N GLU A 10 -22.02 -10.12 -15.58
CA GLU A 10 -23.44 -10.52 -15.66
C GLU A 10 -23.76 -11.62 -14.64
N GLU A 11 -22.93 -12.66 -14.53
CA GLU A 11 -23.11 -13.74 -13.56
C GLU A 11 -23.07 -13.24 -12.11
N SER A 12 -22.13 -12.35 -11.78
CA SER A 12 -22.05 -11.74 -10.44
C SER A 12 -23.31 -10.92 -10.12
N ARG A 13 -23.84 -10.22 -11.14
CA ARG A 13 -25.08 -9.44 -11.02
C ARG A 13 -26.30 -10.32 -10.82
N GLU A 14 -26.44 -11.39 -11.61
CA GLU A 14 -27.58 -12.31 -11.53
C GLU A 14 -27.60 -13.10 -10.22
N LYS A 15 -26.42 -13.52 -9.75
CA LYS A 15 -26.28 -14.28 -8.50
C LYS A 15 -26.16 -13.40 -7.26
N ASN A 16 -26.18 -12.07 -7.42
CA ASN A 16 -25.96 -11.09 -6.37
C ASN A 16 -24.72 -11.40 -5.51
N GLN A 17 -23.63 -11.80 -6.16
CA GLN A 17 -22.40 -12.20 -5.47
C GLN A 17 -21.72 -10.97 -4.85
N PRO A 18 -21.35 -11.02 -3.56
CA PRO A 18 -20.67 -9.91 -2.90
C PRO A 18 -19.21 -9.76 -3.35
N GLU A 19 -18.63 -10.82 -3.91
CA GLU A 19 -17.25 -10.87 -4.37
C GLU A 19 -17.17 -11.02 -5.88
N VAL A 20 -16.27 -10.25 -6.49
CA VAL A 20 -15.94 -10.33 -7.91
C VAL A 20 -14.45 -10.55 -8.06
N ASP A 21 -14.08 -11.74 -8.51
CA ASP A 21 -12.69 -12.08 -8.82
C ASP A 21 -12.42 -12.05 -10.34
N MET A 22 -11.56 -11.10 -10.72
CA MET A 22 -11.08 -10.86 -12.07
C MET A 22 -9.55 -11.00 -12.17
N SER A 23 -8.96 -11.80 -11.28
CA SER A 23 -7.52 -12.05 -11.28
C SER A 23 -7.04 -12.77 -12.54
N ASP A 24 -5.84 -12.42 -13.01
CA ASP A 24 -5.17 -13.06 -14.15
C ASP A 24 -6.01 -13.12 -15.44
N ARG A 25 -6.73 -12.02 -15.74
CA ARG A 25 -7.58 -11.91 -16.94
C ARG A 25 -6.95 -11.07 -18.04
N GLY A 26 -5.72 -10.60 -17.85
CA GLY A 26 -4.99 -9.77 -18.80
C GLY A 26 -5.59 -8.37 -18.99
N ILE A 27 -6.37 -7.87 -18.02
CA ILE A 27 -7.04 -6.57 -18.11
C ILE A 27 -5.98 -5.46 -18.18
N SER A 28 -5.93 -4.74 -19.30
CA SER A 28 -5.05 -3.57 -19.48
C SER A 28 -5.76 -2.25 -19.21
N ASN A 29 -7.08 -2.21 -19.37
CA ASN A 29 -7.90 -1.04 -19.08
C ASN A 29 -9.17 -1.50 -18.36
N MET A 30 -9.39 -0.97 -17.15
CA MET A 30 -10.55 -1.33 -16.34
C MET A 30 -11.87 -0.85 -16.95
N LEU A 31 -11.84 0.19 -17.80
CA LEU A 31 -13.03 0.67 -18.51
C LEU A 31 -13.52 -0.30 -19.59
N ASP A 32 -12.67 -1.22 -20.06
CA ASP A 32 -13.08 -2.26 -21.02
C ASP A 32 -13.94 -3.35 -20.36
N VAL A 33 -13.98 -3.39 -19.02
CA VAL A 33 -14.82 -4.29 -18.23
C VAL A 33 -16.22 -3.69 -18.09
N ASN A 34 -16.99 -3.80 -19.16
CA ASN A 34 -18.35 -3.26 -19.22
C ASN A 34 -19.22 -3.71 -18.04
N GLY A 35 -19.79 -2.74 -17.33
CA GLY A 35 -20.71 -2.98 -16.21
C GLY A 35 -20.05 -3.27 -14.86
N LEU A 36 -18.72 -3.31 -14.75
CA LEU A 36 -18.03 -3.54 -13.47
C LEU A 36 -18.45 -2.52 -12.40
N PHE A 37 -18.43 -1.22 -12.74
CA PHE A 37 -18.70 -0.15 -11.78
C PHE A 37 -20.18 0.02 -11.43
N SER A 38 -21.09 -0.64 -12.17
CA SER A 38 -22.53 -0.63 -11.86
C SER A 38 -22.93 -1.72 -10.85
N LEU A 39 -22.01 -2.60 -10.45
CA LEU A 39 -22.23 -3.64 -9.44
C LEU A 39 -22.19 -3.06 -8.02
N SER A 40 -23.18 -2.23 -7.67
CA SER A 40 -23.20 -1.53 -6.38
C SER A 40 -23.39 -2.45 -5.17
N HIS A 41 -23.76 -3.73 -5.37
CA HIS A 41 -23.94 -4.73 -4.31
C HIS A 41 -22.62 -5.36 -3.84
N ILE A 42 -21.52 -5.23 -4.60
CA ILE A 42 -20.27 -5.92 -4.27
C ILE A 42 -19.58 -5.27 -3.08
N THR A 43 -18.99 -6.12 -2.24
CA THR A 43 -18.18 -5.74 -1.09
C THR A 43 -16.71 -6.09 -1.30
N GLN A 44 -16.39 -6.97 -2.24
CA GLN A 44 -15.02 -7.39 -2.53
C GLN A 44 -14.75 -7.38 -4.04
N LEU A 45 -13.66 -6.72 -4.45
CA LEU A 45 -13.19 -6.70 -5.82
C LEU A 45 -11.72 -7.09 -5.87
N VAL A 46 -11.43 -8.18 -6.59
CA VAL A 46 -10.08 -8.71 -6.78
C VAL A 46 -9.70 -8.56 -8.25
N LEU A 47 -8.65 -7.78 -8.51
CA LEU A 47 -8.12 -7.47 -9.84
C LEU A 47 -6.62 -7.80 -9.90
N SER A 48 -6.17 -8.81 -9.15
CA SER A 48 -4.75 -9.15 -9.02
C SER A 48 -4.19 -9.73 -10.32
N HIS A 49 -2.87 -9.61 -10.56
CA HIS A 49 -2.20 -10.22 -11.72
C HIS A 49 -2.75 -9.75 -13.09
N ASN A 50 -3.15 -8.49 -13.21
CA ASN A 50 -3.54 -7.87 -14.47
C ASN A 50 -2.48 -6.84 -14.92
N LYS A 51 -2.83 -5.97 -15.87
CA LYS A 51 -1.93 -4.97 -16.45
C LYS A 51 -2.52 -3.54 -16.52
N PRO A 52 -3.47 -3.11 -15.66
CA PRO A 52 -3.91 -1.72 -15.68
C PRO A 52 -2.79 -0.81 -15.21
N THR A 53 -2.61 0.31 -15.90
CA THR A 53 -1.68 1.37 -15.52
C THR A 53 -2.34 2.47 -14.69
N THR A 54 -3.66 2.62 -14.81
CA THR A 54 -4.45 3.60 -14.08
C THR A 54 -5.73 2.96 -13.54
N VAL A 55 -6.26 3.51 -12.44
CA VAL A 55 -7.57 3.15 -11.90
C VAL A 55 -8.56 4.27 -12.26
N PRO A 56 -9.70 3.97 -12.92
CA PRO A 56 -10.65 5.00 -13.31
C PRO A 56 -11.40 5.56 -12.09
N PRO A 57 -11.81 6.84 -12.10
CA PRO A 57 -12.61 7.45 -11.04
C PRO A 57 -13.92 6.71 -10.72
N ASN A 58 -14.47 5.97 -11.68
CA ASN A 58 -15.68 5.15 -11.50
C ASN A 58 -15.54 4.06 -10.43
N ILE A 59 -14.31 3.76 -9.95
CA ILE A 59 -14.13 2.88 -8.79
C ILE A 59 -14.95 3.35 -7.58
N ALA A 60 -15.17 4.66 -7.44
CA ALA A 60 -15.98 5.27 -6.39
C ALA A 60 -17.48 4.95 -6.46
N GLU A 61 -17.98 4.42 -7.59
CA GLU A 61 -19.38 4.00 -7.74
C GLU A 61 -19.69 2.72 -6.91
N LEU A 62 -18.65 1.95 -6.57
CA LEU A 62 -18.72 0.75 -5.74
C LEU A 62 -18.83 1.12 -4.25
N LYS A 63 -19.93 1.79 -3.87
CA LYS A 63 -20.14 2.38 -2.53
C LYS A 63 -20.09 1.39 -1.37
N ASN A 64 -20.34 0.10 -1.63
CA ASN A 64 -20.34 -0.96 -0.62
C ASN A 64 -19.01 -1.70 -0.50
N LEU A 65 -17.99 -1.30 -1.25
CA LEU A 65 -16.71 -1.99 -1.29
C LEU A 65 -15.98 -1.91 0.07
N GLU A 66 -15.64 -3.07 0.61
CA GLU A 66 -14.89 -3.26 1.86
C GLU A 66 -13.47 -3.77 1.60
N VAL A 67 -13.29 -4.57 0.55
CA VAL A 67 -11.99 -5.15 0.15
C VAL A 67 -11.72 -4.81 -1.31
N LEU A 68 -10.58 -4.17 -1.56
CA LEU A 68 -10.09 -3.87 -2.91
C LEU A 68 -8.67 -4.39 -3.07
N ASN A 69 -8.49 -5.35 -3.97
CA ASN A 69 -7.21 -5.98 -4.21
C ASN A 69 -6.73 -5.72 -5.65
N PHE A 70 -5.66 -4.94 -5.76
CA PHE A 70 -4.92 -4.64 -6.98
C PHE A 70 -3.50 -5.20 -6.95
N PHE A 71 -3.27 -6.27 -6.19
CA PHE A 71 -1.95 -6.86 -6.06
C PHE A 71 -1.35 -7.28 -7.41
N ASN A 72 -0.07 -6.98 -7.60
CA ASN A 72 0.70 -7.38 -8.78
C ASN A 72 0.08 -6.90 -10.11
N ASN A 73 -0.02 -5.57 -10.24
CA ASN A 73 -0.47 -4.88 -11.45
C ASN A 73 0.62 -3.88 -11.92
N GLN A 74 0.26 -2.95 -12.81
CA GLN A 74 1.17 -1.92 -13.31
C GLN A 74 0.70 -0.51 -12.96
N ILE A 75 -0.08 -0.36 -11.90
CA ILE A 75 -0.75 0.91 -11.55
C ILE A 75 0.31 1.95 -11.16
N GLU A 76 0.28 3.09 -11.83
CA GLU A 76 1.18 4.22 -11.62
C GLU A 76 0.53 5.34 -10.80
N GLU A 77 -0.80 5.46 -10.90
CA GLU A 77 -1.60 6.46 -10.20
C GLU A 77 -2.97 5.94 -9.77
N LEU A 78 -3.49 6.52 -8.68
CA LEU A 78 -4.85 6.29 -8.19
C LEU A 78 -5.68 7.57 -8.35
N PRO A 79 -6.99 7.46 -8.65
CA PRO A 79 -7.88 8.60 -8.75
C PRO A 79 -8.13 9.18 -7.35
N THR A 80 -8.32 10.49 -7.24
CA THR A 80 -8.65 11.15 -5.95
C THR A 80 -9.94 10.61 -5.34
N GLN A 81 -10.86 10.17 -6.19
CA GLN A 81 -12.14 9.56 -5.84
C GLN A 81 -12.01 8.24 -5.07
N ILE A 82 -10.85 7.58 -5.05
CA ILE A 82 -10.68 6.38 -4.20
C ILE A 82 -11.00 6.68 -2.72
N SER A 83 -10.73 7.92 -2.30
CA SER A 83 -10.97 8.41 -0.94
C SER A 83 -12.46 8.50 -0.58
N SER A 84 -13.39 8.40 -1.54
CA SER A 84 -14.83 8.41 -1.27
C SER A 84 -15.40 7.05 -0.88
N LEU A 85 -14.61 5.98 -0.95
CA LEU A 85 -15.03 4.63 -0.56
C LEU A 85 -15.20 4.51 0.97
N GLN A 86 -16.40 4.87 1.46
CA GLN A 86 -16.68 5.01 2.90
C GLN A 86 -16.57 3.71 3.70
N LYS A 87 -16.71 2.55 3.05
CA LYS A 87 -16.68 1.24 3.70
C LYS A 87 -15.39 0.46 3.49
N LEU A 88 -14.42 1.02 2.76
CA LEU A 88 -13.19 0.32 2.41
C LEU A 88 -12.34 0.10 3.66
N LYS A 89 -12.13 -1.17 4.02
CA LYS A 89 -11.35 -1.63 5.18
C LYS A 89 -9.99 -2.17 4.77
N HIS A 90 -9.92 -2.87 3.64
CA HIS A 90 -8.72 -3.52 3.15
C HIS A 90 -8.39 -3.05 1.74
N LEU A 91 -7.22 -2.41 1.60
CA LEU A 91 -6.72 -1.96 0.31
C LEU A 91 -5.34 -2.57 0.05
N ASN A 92 -5.26 -3.46 -0.93
CA ASN A 92 -4.00 -4.04 -1.36
C ASN A 92 -3.59 -3.44 -2.71
N LEU A 93 -2.48 -2.69 -2.69
CA LEU A 93 -1.83 -2.06 -3.83
C LEU A 93 -0.40 -2.59 -4.00
N GLY A 94 -0.09 -3.72 -3.37
CA GLY A 94 1.23 -4.34 -3.40
C GLY A 94 1.67 -4.69 -4.83
N MET A 95 2.98 -4.64 -5.09
CA MET A 95 3.58 -4.94 -6.39
C MET A 95 2.96 -4.12 -7.55
N ASN A 96 2.98 -2.80 -7.40
CA ASN A 96 2.57 -1.85 -8.45
C ASN A 96 3.74 -0.91 -8.80
N ARG A 97 3.44 0.23 -9.43
CA ARG A 97 4.41 1.26 -9.85
C ARG A 97 4.04 2.64 -9.31
N LEU A 98 3.30 2.71 -8.21
CA LEU A 98 2.84 3.96 -7.62
C LEU A 98 4.04 4.82 -7.24
N ASN A 99 4.06 6.07 -7.73
CA ASN A 99 5.07 7.06 -7.35
C ASN A 99 4.50 8.09 -6.36
N THR A 100 3.18 8.17 -6.23
CA THR A 100 2.48 9.08 -5.32
C THR A 100 1.13 8.50 -4.92
N LEU A 101 0.58 8.94 -3.80
CA LEU A 101 -0.81 8.72 -3.42
C LEU A 101 -1.62 10.01 -3.65
N PRO A 102 -2.88 9.90 -4.10
CA PRO A 102 -3.66 11.06 -4.47
C PRO A 102 -3.99 11.96 -3.26
N ARG A 103 -4.23 13.25 -3.52
CA ARG A 103 -4.74 14.16 -2.49
C ARG A 103 -6.04 13.61 -1.92
N GLY A 104 -6.17 13.66 -0.60
CA GLY A 104 -7.36 13.15 0.08
C GLY A 104 -7.26 11.69 0.49
N PHE A 105 -6.20 10.96 0.12
CA PHE A 105 -6.07 9.52 0.43
C PHE A 105 -6.27 9.19 1.92
N GLY A 106 -5.80 10.07 2.82
CA GLY A 106 -5.99 9.90 4.26
C GLY A 106 -7.41 10.16 4.79
N SER A 107 -8.38 10.41 3.91
CA SER A 107 -9.80 10.60 4.24
C SER A 107 -10.64 9.33 4.14
N LEU A 108 -10.02 8.16 3.93
CA LEU A 108 -10.70 6.86 4.01
C LEU A 108 -11.08 6.58 5.47
N PRO A 109 -12.38 6.62 5.83
CA PRO A 109 -12.77 6.65 7.24
C PRO A 109 -12.66 5.29 7.93
N ALA A 110 -12.75 4.19 7.16
CA ALA A 110 -12.82 2.83 7.66
C ALA A 110 -11.59 1.98 7.32
N LEU A 111 -10.52 2.56 6.75
CA LEU A 111 -9.38 1.79 6.27
C LEU A 111 -8.54 1.25 7.44
N GLU A 112 -8.48 -0.08 7.54
CA GLU A 112 -7.79 -0.80 8.61
C GLU A 112 -6.48 -1.42 8.13
N VAL A 113 -6.43 -1.89 6.88
CA VAL A 113 -5.26 -2.56 6.30
C VAL A 113 -4.90 -1.92 4.98
N LEU A 114 -3.67 -1.44 4.88
CA LEU A 114 -3.11 -0.85 3.67
C LEU A 114 -1.80 -1.52 3.31
N ASP A 115 -1.78 -2.19 2.16
CA ASP A 115 -0.57 -2.76 1.58
C ASP A 115 -0.10 -1.94 0.38
N LEU A 116 1.05 -1.30 0.52
CA LEU A 116 1.74 -0.51 -0.50
C LEU A 116 3.10 -1.10 -0.85
N THR A 117 3.37 -2.33 -0.44
CA THR A 117 4.64 -3.03 -0.62
C THR A 117 5.03 -3.05 -2.11
N TYR A 118 6.31 -2.91 -2.44
CA TYR A 118 6.81 -2.98 -3.82
C TYR A 118 6.24 -1.94 -4.77
N ASN A 119 6.19 -0.68 -4.34
CA ASN A 119 5.92 0.47 -5.19
C ASN A 119 7.19 1.34 -5.35
N ASN A 120 7.04 2.57 -5.83
CA ASN A 120 8.11 3.56 -5.97
C ASN A 120 7.86 4.77 -5.04
N LEU A 121 7.22 4.54 -3.89
CA LEU A 121 6.86 5.61 -2.95
C LEU A 121 8.08 6.04 -2.13
N ASN A 122 8.13 7.29 -1.73
CA ASN A 122 9.08 7.84 -0.77
C ASN A 122 8.35 8.79 0.20
N GLU A 123 9.08 9.44 1.10
CA GLU A 123 8.52 10.37 2.09
C GLU A 123 7.73 11.53 1.48
N ASN A 124 8.04 11.96 0.24
CA ASN A 124 7.32 13.00 -0.48
C ASN A 124 6.11 12.46 -1.26
N SER A 125 5.96 11.14 -1.38
CA SER A 125 4.85 10.48 -2.08
C SER A 125 3.58 10.39 -1.23
N LEU A 126 3.68 10.58 0.08
CA LEU A 126 2.54 10.54 1.00
C LEU A 126 1.88 11.93 1.09
N PRO A 127 0.57 12.07 0.85
CA PRO A 127 -0.11 13.35 0.97
C PRO A 127 -0.13 13.81 2.44
N GLY A 128 -0.19 15.12 2.69
CA GLY A 128 -0.14 15.67 4.04
C GLY A 128 -1.24 15.15 4.99
N ASN A 129 -2.37 14.70 4.46
CA ASN A 129 -3.45 14.09 5.26
C ASN A 129 -3.31 12.57 5.44
N PHE A 130 -2.29 11.91 4.89
CA PHE A 130 -2.09 10.45 4.97
C PHE A 130 -2.16 9.94 6.42
N PHE A 131 -1.59 10.69 7.35
CA PHE A 131 -1.57 10.35 8.77
C PHE A 131 -2.89 10.60 9.50
N TYR A 132 -3.97 10.93 8.80
CA TYR A 132 -5.34 11.04 9.33
C TYR A 132 -6.12 9.72 9.24
N LEU A 133 -5.51 8.66 8.72
CA LEU A 133 -6.05 7.29 8.72
C LEU A 133 -6.06 6.69 10.15
N THR A 134 -6.84 7.28 11.04
CA THR A 134 -6.91 6.92 12.47
C THR A 134 -7.49 5.52 12.72
N THR A 135 -8.07 4.89 11.70
CA THR A 135 -8.55 3.51 11.72
C THR A 135 -7.49 2.49 11.29
N LEU A 136 -6.34 2.93 10.77
CA LEU A 136 -5.34 2.03 10.21
C LEU A 136 -4.64 1.22 11.30
N CYS A 137 -4.75 -0.09 11.19
CA CYS A 137 -4.18 -1.09 12.10
C CYS A 137 -2.93 -1.73 11.50
N ALA A 138 -2.88 -1.90 10.17
CA ALA A 138 -1.73 -2.49 9.49
C ALA A 138 -1.33 -1.69 8.26
N LEU A 139 -0.04 -1.32 8.19
CA LEU A 139 0.57 -0.58 7.10
C LEU A 139 1.82 -1.29 6.61
N TYR A 140 1.80 -1.68 5.34
CA TYR A 140 2.93 -2.32 4.68
C TYR A 140 3.52 -1.36 3.64
N LEU A 141 4.76 -0.95 3.86
CA LEU A 141 5.49 -0.02 2.99
C LEU A 141 6.79 -0.65 2.47
N SER A 142 6.98 -1.97 2.62
CA SER A 142 8.24 -2.61 2.26
C SER A 142 8.62 -2.41 0.80
N ASP A 143 9.93 -2.31 0.57
CA ASP A 143 10.53 -2.27 -0.77
C ASP A 143 10.09 -1.12 -1.67
N ASN A 144 9.66 -0.03 -1.04
CA ASN A 144 9.57 1.30 -1.60
C ASN A 144 10.94 2.01 -1.53
N ASP A 145 10.95 3.31 -1.82
CA ASP A 145 12.13 4.17 -1.85
C ASP A 145 12.10 5.19 -0.68
N PHE A 146 11.49 4.81 0.47
CA PHE A 146 11.51 5.61 1.70
C PHE A 146 12.90 5.58 2.33
N GLU A 147 13.45 6.77 2.55
CA GLU A 147 14.73 6.92 3.24
C GLU A 147 14.52 7.33 4.70
N ILE A 148 13.45 8.09 4.94
CA ILE A 148 13.08 8.62 6.24
C ILE A 148 11.60 8.33 6.50
N LEU A 149 11.27 7.95 7.73
CA LEU A 149 9.88 7.83 8.19
C LEU A 149 9.46 9.14 8.87
N PRO A 150 8.45 9.86 8.33
CA PRO A 150 7.98 11.11 8.95
C PRO A 150 7.46 10.87 10.38
N PRO A 151 7.73 11.79 11.33
CA PRO A 151 7.28 11.65 12.72
C PRO A 151 5.75 11.60 12.84
N ASP A 152 5.04 12.13 11.85
CA ASP A 152 3.58 12.07 11.76
C ASP A 152 3.02 10.65 11.70
N ILE A 153 3.83 9.62 11.42
CA ILE A 153 3.42 8.21 11.57
C ILE A 153 2.88 7.92 12.98
N GLY A 154 3.35 8.66 13.99
CA GLY A 154 2.87 8.55 15.37
C GLY A 154 1.39 8.93 15.55
N LYS A 155 0.79 9.66 14.60
CA LYS A 155 -0.64 10.01 14.58
C LYS A 155 -1.54 8.84 14.23
N LEU A 156 -0.99 7.76 13.65
CA LEU A 156 -1.71 6.50 13.42
C LEU A 156 -1.83 5.73 14.74
N THR A 157 -2.71 6.19 15.62
CA THR A 157 -2.80 5.71 17.02
C THR A 157 -3.26 4.27 17.14
N LYS A 158 -4.00 3.74 16.15
CA LYS A 158 -4.43 2.34 16.10
C LYS A 158 -3.46 1.41 15.39
N LEU A 159 -2.33 1.92 14.87
CA LEU A 159 -1.40 1.10 14.11
C LEU A 159 -0.73 0.06 15.03
N GLN A 160 -0.89 -1.21 14.65
CA GLN A 160 -0.32 -2.36 15.36
C GLN A 160 0.79 -3.00 14.53
N ILE A 161 0.68 -2.96 13.20
CA ILE A 161 1.62 -3.56 12.27
C ILE A 161 2.15 -2.48 11.33
N LEU A 162 3.47 -2.31 11.32
CA LEU A 162 4.18 -1.44 10.38
C LEU A 162 5.32 -2.24 9.75
N LYS A 163 5.31 -2.43 8.43
CA LYS A 163 6.42 -3.09 7.71
C LYS A 163 7.17 -2.11 6.82
N LEU A 164 8.47 -1.99 7.02
CA LEU A 164 9.37 -1.06 6.33
C LEU A 164 10.59 -1.82 5.77
N GLY A 165 10.42 -2.47 4.64
CA GLY A 165 11.47 -3.26 3.95
C GLY A 165 11.62 -4.65 4.57
N ASN A 166 12.86 -5.14 4.66
CA ASN A 166 13.20 -6.32 5.48
C ASN A 166 13.05 -6.07 7.00
N LEU A 167 12.50 -4.93 7.42
CA LEU A 167 11.99 -4.75 8.77
C LEU A 167 10.53 -5.21 8.77
N ASP A 168 10.38 -6.51 8.98
CA ASP A 168 9.17 -7.00 9.61
C ASP A 168 9.25 -6.63 11.10
N LEU A 169 8.72 -5.44 11.47
CA LEU A 169 8.60 -5.04 12.87
C LEU A 169 7.62 -5.93 13.64
N THR A 170 7.14 -7.04 13.07
CA THR A 170 6.25 -7.99 13.72
C THR A 170 6.63 -9.47 13.48
N GLY A 171 7.77 -9.77 12.83
CA GLY A 171 8.15 -11.14 12.41
C GLY A 171 9.53 -11.63 12.86
N GLN A 172 9.66 -12.93 13.15
CA GLN A 172 10.85 -13.55 13.78
C GLN A 172 12.06 -13.85 12.86
N LYS A 173 12.05 -13.48 11.57
CA LYS A 173 13.17 -13.76 10.65
C LYS A 173 13.81 -12.48 10.14
N GLN A 174 14.96 -12.15 10.73
CA GLN A 174 15.69 -10.90 10.54
C GLN A 174 16.86 -11.10 9.58
N VAL A 175 16.92 -10.35 8.46
CA VAL A 175 18.17 -10.08 7.75
C VAL A 175 18.18 -8.61 7.33
N PHE A 176 18.96 -7.82 8.07
CA PHE A 176 19.16 -6.39 7.87
C PHE A 176 20.25 -6.11 6.81
N LYS A 177 19.94 -5.25 5.84
CA LYS A 177 20.93 -4.49 5.06
C LYS A 177 20.38 -3.10 4.78
N ALA A 178 20.62 -2.16 5.69
CA ALA A 178 20.52 -0.73 5.39
C ALA A 178 21.79 -0.05 5.91
N GLU A 179 22.82 -0.04 5.07
CA GLU A 179 24.00 0.77 5.35
C GLU A 179 23.58 2.26 5.39
N ASN A 180 23.99 2.98 6.43
CA ASN A 180 23.85 4.44 6.60
C ASN A 180 22.47 5.04 6.96
N ASN A 181 21.53 4.28 7.55
CA ASN A 181 20.30 4.86 8.08
C ASN A 181 20.40 5.09 9.61
N PRO A 182 20.45 6.36 10.10
CA PRO A 182 20.66 6.66 11.51
C PRO A 182 19.49 6.31 12.42
N TRP A 183 18.31 6.02 11.84
CA TRP A 183 17.10 5.62 12.57
C TRP A 183 17.05 4.14 12.84
N VAL A 184 17.78 3.35 12.05
CA VAL A 184 17.74 1.90 12.16
C VAL A 184 18.18 1.47 13.54
N THR A 185 19.37 1.87 14.01
CA THR A 185 19.90 1.36 15.28
C THR A 185 18.97 1.72 16.44
N PRO A 186 18.52 2.98 16.61
CA PRO A 186 17.59 3.31 17.68
C PRO A 186 16.23 2.61 17.57
N ILE A 187 15.65 2.49 16.37
CA ILE A 187 14.37 1.79 16.18
C ILE A 187 14.54 0.29 16.42
N ALA A 188 15.65 -0.30 15.98
CA ALA A 188 15.97 -1.71 16.19
C ALA A 188 16.20 -2.02 17.67
N ASP A 189 16.86 -1.14 18.41
CA ASP A 189 17.07 -1.27 19.86
C ASP A 189 15.73 -1.26 20.61
N GLN A 190 14.83 -0.34 20.25
CA GLN A 190 13.48 -0.28 20.84
C GLN A 190 12.63 -1.48 20.43
N PHE A 191 12.86 -2.03 19.24
CA PHE A 191 12.15 -3.22 18.77
C PHE A 191 12.48 -4.47 19.59
N GLN A 192 13.71 -4.60 20.11
CA GLN A 192 14.05 -5.70 21.02
C GLN A 192 13.20 -5.68 22.30
N LEU A 193 12.70 -4.51 22.70
CA LEU A 193 11.82 -4.32 23.85
C LEU A 193 10.33 -4.55 23.51
N GLY A 194 10.01 -4.70 22.23
CA GLY A 194 8.67 -4.94 21.71
C GLY A 194 8.10 -3.77 20.91
N VAL A 195 7.08 -4.07 20.11
CA VAL A 195 6.45 -3.13 19.16
C VAL A 195 5.90 -1.87 19.84
N SER A 196 5.40 -2.00 21.07
CA SER A 196 4.92 -0.87 21.87
C SER A 196 6.02 0.17 22.11
N HIS A 197 7.23 -0.27 22.46
CA HIS A 197 8.38 0.61 22.71
C HIS A 197 8.84 1.32 21.44
N VAL A 198 8.77 0.67 20.27
CA VAL A 198 9.05 1.32 18.99
C VAL A 198 8.08 2.48 18.75
N PHE A 199 6.80 2.27 18.99
CA PHE A 199 5.80 3.32 18.80
C PHE A 199 5.92 4.44 19.85
N GLU A 200 6.26 4.13 21.10
CA GLU A 200 6.56 5.14 22.12
C GLU A 200 7.80 5.96 21.73
N TYR A 201 8.86 5.30 21.26
CA TYR A 201 10.07 5.96 20.80
C TYR A 201 9.79 6.88 19.60
N ILE A 202 9.09 6.41 18.56
CA ILE A 202 8.75 7.23 17.39
C ILE A 202 7.89 8.45 17.79
N ARG A 203 7.03 8.31 18.81
CA ARG A 203 6.21 9.41 19.34
C ARG A 203 6.97 10.36 20.28
N SER A 204 8.16 9.96 20.75
CA SER A 204 8.94 10.71 21.72
C SER A 204 9.48 12.02 21.15
N GLU A 205 9.69 13.00 22.02
CA GLU A 205 10.40 14.25 21.67
C GLU A 205 11.85 13.97 21.26
N THR A 206 12.45 12.88 21.74
CA THR A 206 13.79 12.44 21.34
C THR A 206 13.83 12.09 19.85
N TYR A 207 12.88 11.29 19.36
CA TYR A 207 12.81 10.95 17.94
C TYR A 207 12.55 12.19 17.08
N LYS A 208 11.61 13.06 17.48
CA LYS A 208 11.33 14.32 16.77
C LYS A 208 12.55 15.25 16.71
N TYR A 209 13.27 15.40 17.82
CA TYR A 209 14.47 16.22 17.89
C TYR A 209 15.58 15.67 16.99
N LEU A 210 15.86 14.37 17.09
CA LEU A 210 16.86 13.73 16.23
C LEU A 210 16.47 13.89 14.76
N TYR A 211 15.20 13.64 14.41
CA TYR A 211 14.67 13.83 13.05
C TYR A 211 14.91 15.26 12.56
N GLY A 212 14.56 16.26 13.36
CA GLY A 212 14.79 17.66 13.04
C GLY A 212 16.27 17.97 12.79
N ARG A 213 17.17 17.44 13.62
CA ARG A 213 18.62 17.60 13.46
C ARG A 213 19.14 16.93 12.19
N HIS A 214 18.64 15.75 11.86
CA HIS A 214 19.02 15.04 10.63
C HIS A 214 18.56 15.79 9.38
N MET A 215 17.33 16.29 9.36
CA MET A 215 16.84 17.12 8.26
C MET A 215 17.64 18.42 8.11
N GLN A 216 18.05 19.05 9.21
CA GLN A 216 18.94 20.22 9.19
C GLN A 216 20.36 19.91 8.69
N ALA A 217 20.86 18.71 8.97
CA ALA A 217 22.19 18.27 8.52
C ALA A 217 22.25 18.01 7.01
N ASN A 218 21.10 17.94 6.33
CA ASN A 218 20.95 17.65 4.91
C ASN A 218 21.92 16.55 4.40
N PRO A 219 21.96 15.37 5.06
CA PRO A 219 22.86 14.32 4.65
C PRO A 219 22.50 13.85 3.25
N GLU A 220 23.52 13.50 2.46
CA GLU A 220 23.25 12.96 1.13
C GLU A 220 22.40 11.68 1.27
N PRO A 221 21.28 11.60 0.54
CA PRO A 221 20.45 10.41 0.53
C PRO A 221 21.31 9.20 0.13
N PRO A 222 21.15 8.01 0.78
CA PRO A 222 21.85 6.81 0.37
C PRO A 222 21.67 6.62 -1.13
N LYS A 223 22.76 6.30 -1.86
CA LYS A 223 22.70 6.16 -3.31
C LYS A 223 21.53 5.23 -3.70
N LYS A 224 20.50 5.80 -4.32
CA LYS A 224 19.36 5.03 -4.83
C LYS A 224 19.89 3.96 -5.75
N ASN A 225 19.69 2.70 -5.37
CA ASN A 225 20.02 1.59 -6.27
C ASN A 225 18.95 1.58 -7.37
N ASN A 226 19.22 2.32 -8.45
CA ASN A 226 18.33 2.48 -9.59
C ASN A 226 18.11 1.16 -10.35
N ASP A 227 18.92 0.13 -10.09
CA ASP A 227 18.76 -1.19 -10.67
C ASP A 227 17.64 -1.97 -9.96
N LYS A 228 16.41 -1.59 -10.27
CA LYS A 228 15.18 -2.20 -9.74
C LYS A 228 15.04 -3.68 -10.12
N SER A 229 15.81 -4.19 -11.11
CA SER A 229 15.84 -5.62 -11.48
C SER A 229 16.47 -6.50 -10.39
N LYS A 230 17.26 -5.89 -9.50
CA LYS A 230 17.87 -6.55 -8.35
C LYS A 230 16.95 -6.62 -7.13
N LYS A 231 15.80 -5.92 -7.12
CA LYS A 231 14.79 -6.08 -6.05
C LYS A 231 14.24 -7.51 -6.13
N ILE A 232 14.54 -8.33 -5.12
CA ILE A 232 14.29 -9.80 -5.08
C ILE A 232 12.84 -10.17 -5.40
N SER A 233 11.91 -9.29 -5.10
CA SER A 233 10.46 -9.44 -5.24
C SER A 233 9.85 -9.24 -6.61
N ARG A 234 10.53 -8.51 -7.50
CA ARG A 234 10.09 -8.34 -8.89
C ARG A 234 10.63 -9.46 -9.77
N LYS A 235 11.42 -10.38 -9.22
CA LYS A 235 11.63 -11.67 -9.85
C LYS A 235 10.27 -12.37 -9.87
N PRO A 236 9.79 -12.83 -11.03
CA PRO A 236 8.62 -13.68 -11.08
C PRO A 236 8.81 -14.80 -10.06
N LEU A 237 7.80 -15.07 -9.22
CA LEU A 237 7.73 -16.35 -8.53
C LEU A 237 7.88 -17.38 -9.64
N ALA A 238 9.04 -18.04 -9.71
CA ALA A 238 9.26 -19.09 -10.69
C ALA A 238 8.07 -20.04 -10.51
N ALA A 239 7.25 -20.18 -11.55
CA ALA A 239 6.19 -21.15 -11.55
C ALA A 239 6.86 -22.46 -11.13
N LYS A 240 6.52 -22.96 -9.95
CA LYS A 240 6.93 -24.29 -9.52
C LYS A 240 6.20 -25.25 -10.45
N ASN A 241 6.78 -25.46 -11.63
CA ASN A 241 6.50 -26.59 -12.46
C ASN A 241 7.10 -27.80 -11.74
N ARG A 242 6.24 -28.51 -11.00
CA ARG A 242 6.15 -29.98 -10.92
C ARG A 242 5.08 -30.36 -9.92
#